data_AF-A0A562QM48-F1
#
_entry.id   AF-A0A562QM48-F1
#
_cell.length_a   1.000
_cell.length_b   1.000
_cell.length_c   1.000
_cell.angle_alpha   90.00
_cell.angle_beta   90.00
_cell.angle_gamma   90.00
#
_symmetry.space_group_name_H-M   'P 1'
#
loop_
_entity.id
_entity.type
_entity.pdbx_description
1 polymer ?
#
loop_
_entity_poly.entity_id
_entity_poly.type
_entity_poly.pdbx_seq_one_letter_code
_entity_poly.pdbx_strand_id
1 'polypeptide(L)'
;MKKFIFISLIVFLSFVTGFLYVKNDQLHDTVKEKEQLNEVLLLNQEMKEMQVYFAKQPVSTEVAANYNTWVRSNELAEQLYEDSEGKFKKEWGLFLGELAQQRDVDPFIVYELLRTETGGRFDPNAVGPETRYGHAYGMGQFMKNTAPWMAEMAGLPYEEELLFDPLYSIQLSVEYLSYLYSKYENWDHALTAYHRGMYGLEKYIAENGHAESWYAVEIQENAEKFEWVAYNP
;
A
#
# COMPACT_ATOMS: atom_id res chain seq x y z
N MET A 1 27.23 -29.72 -57.16
CA MET A 1 27.63 -29.96 -55.76
C MET A 1 27.64 -28.70 -54.90
N LYS A 2 28.46 -27.66 -55.18
CA LYS A 2 28.56 -26.45 -54.33
C LYS A 2 27.24 -25.72 -54.05
N LYS A 3 26.37 -25.54 -55.05
CA LYS A 3 25.03 -24.91 -54.87
C LYS A 3 24.10 -25.73 -53.94
N PHE A 4 24.17 -27.05 -54.00
CA PHE A 4 23.33 -27.94 -53.18
C PHE A 4 23.74 -27.91 -51.71
N ILE A 5 25.06 -27.88 -51.45
CA ILE A 5 25.64 -27.71 -50.11
C ILE A 5 25.23 -26.36 -49.51
N PHE A 6 25.25 -25.29 -50.32
CA PHE A 6 24.87 -23.95 -49.88
C PHE A 6 23.38 -23.85 -49.51
N ILE A 7 22.49 -24.45 -50.30
CA ILE A 7 21.05 -24.51 -49.98
C ILE A 7 20.81 -25.32 -48.71
N SER A 8 21.48 -26.47 -48.55
CA SER A 8 21.38 -27.29 -47.33
C SER A 8 21.84 -26.54 -46.08
N LEU A 9 22.87 -25.70 -46.19
CA LEU A 9 23.38 -24.88 -45.09
C LEU A 9 22.36 -23.81 -44.67
N ILE A 10 21.70 -23.17 -45.64
CA ILE A 10 20.66 -22.16 -45.38
C ILE A 10 19.45 -22.80 -44.68
N VAL A 11 18.99 -23.95 -45.17
CA VAL A 11 17.85 -24.67 -44.55
C VAL A 11 18.19 -25.09 -43.11
N PHE A 12 19.40 -25.58 -42.87
CA PHE A 12 19.86 -25.91 -41.52
C PHE A 12 19.93 -24.67 -40.62
N LEU A 13 20.46 -23.55 -41.12
CA LEU A 13 20.54 -22.31 -40.35
C LEU A 13 19.13 -21.79 -39.98
N SER A 14 18.19 -21.81 -40.92
CA SER A 14 16.79 -21.43 -40.68
C SER A 14 16.11 -22.34 -39.67
N PHE A 15 16.42 -23.65 -39.67
CA PHE A 15 15.91 -24.58 -38.67
C PHE A 15 16.48 -24.27 -37.27
N VAL A 16 17.79 -24.01 -37.17
CA VAL A 16 18.44 -23.67 -35.91
C VAL A 16 17.91 -22.35 -35.35
N THR A 17 17.75 -21.32 -36.17
CA THR A 17 17.18 -20.04 -35.71
C THR A 17 15.72 -20.19 -35.27
N GLY A 18 14.90 -20.95 -36.01
CA GLY A 18 13.54 -21.27 -35.60
C GLY A 18 13.49 -22.05 -34.28
N PHE A 19 14.38 -23.02 -34.09
CA PHE A 19 14.49 -23.78 -32.84
C PHE A 19 14.91 -22.90 -31.66
N LEU A 20 15.90 -22.02 -31.85
CA LEU A 20 16.32 -21.06 -30.83
C LEU A 20 15.22 -20.07 -30.48
N TYR A 21 14.46 -19.59 -31.48
CA TYR A 21 13.31 -18.73 -31.27
C TYR A 21 12.27 -19.39 -30.36
N VAL A 22 11.86 -20.63 -30.69
CA VAL A 22 10.89 -21.40 -29.87
C VAL A 22 11.42 -21.64 -28.46
N LYS A 23 12.72 -21.93 -28.30
CA LYS A 23 13.32 -22.11 -26.98
C LYS A 23 13.36 -20.83 -26.15
N ASN A 24 13.64 -19.70 -26.79
CA ASN A 24 13.64 -18.40 -26.13
C ASN A 24 12.23 -18.01 -25.67
N ASP A 25 11.22 -18.23 -26.51
CA ASP A 25 9.81 -18.00 -26.20
C ASP A 25 9.35 -18.84 -24.98
N GLN A 26 9.66 -20.15 -24.98
CA GLN A 26 9.40 -21.04 -23.84
C GLN A 26 10.08 -20.57 -22.54
N LEU A 27 11.30 -20.05 -22.65
CA LEU A 27 12.04 -19.54 -21.50
C LEU A 27 11.39 -18.27 -20.94
N HIS A 28 10.94 -17.35 -21.80
CA HIS A 28 10.21 -16.16 -21.40
C HIS A 28 8.92 -16.50 -20.65
N ASP A 29 8.13 -17.46 -21.16
CA ASP A 29 6.92 -17.92 -20.49
C ASP A 29 7.23 -18.52 -19.11
N THR A 30 8.28 -19.36 -19.04
CA THR A 30 8.71 -19.99 -17.77
C THR A 30 9.20 -18.96 -16.75
N VAL A 31 9.92 -17.93 -17.19
CA VAL A 31 10.39 -16.85 -16.31
C VAL A 31 9.19 -16.08 -15.77
N LYS A 32 8.23 -15.71 -16.62
CA LYS A 32 7.02 -14.99 -16.22
C LYS A 32 6.18 -15.78 -15.21
N GLU A 33 6.02 -17.08 -15.43
CA GLU A 33 5.31 -17.96 -14.49
C GLU A 33 6.02 -18.05 -13.13
N LYS A 34 7.36 -18.16 -13.13
CA LYS A 34 8.14 -18.17 -11.88
C LYS A 34 8.08 -16.85 -11.13
N GLU A 35 8.09 -15.73 -11.83
CA GLU A 35 7.93 -14.40 -11.23
C GLU A 35 6.56 -14.27 -10.55
N GLN A 36 5.49 -14.69 -11.23
CA GLN A 36 4.13 -14.70 -10.65
C GLN A 36 4.04 -15.63 -9.43
N LEU A 37 4.64 -16.82 -9.50
CA LEU A 37 4.67 -17.75 -8.39
C LEU A 37 5.43 -17.19 -7.18
N ASN A 38 6.56 -16.53 -7.42
CA ASN A 38 7.37 -15.94 -6.36
C ASN A 38 6.62 -14.78 -5.68
N GLU A 39 5.93 -13.93 -6.45
CA GLU A 39 5.08 -12.87 -5.91
C GLU A 39 3.95 -13.42 -5.03
N VAL A 40 3.27 -14.49 -5.47
CA VAL A 40 2.24 -15.16 -4.66
C VAL A 40 2.83 -15.78 -3.38
N LEU A 41 4.02 -16.38 -3.47
CA LEU A 41 4.70 -16.95 -2.30
C LEU A 41 5.05 -15.86 -1.27
N LEU A 42 5.55 -14.72 -1.74
CA LEU A 42 5.89 -13.59 -0.90
C LEU A 42 4.65 -12.98 -0.27
N LEU A 43 3.58 -12.73 -1.03
CA LEU A 43 2.30 -12.26 -0.48
C LEU A 43 1.78 -13.19 0.63
N ASN A 44 1.84 -14.51 0.43
CA ASN A 44 1.46 -15.47 1.45
C ASN A 44 2.35 -15.42 2.70
N GLN A 45 3.64 -15.08 2.54
CA GLN A 45 4.54 -14.87 3.66
C GLN A 45 4.20 -13.57 4.40
N GLU A 46 3.98 -12.48 3.68
CA GLU A 46 3.55 -11.18 4.23
C GLU A 46 2.28 -11.35 5.08
N MET A 47 1.30 -12.08 4.55
CA MET A 47 0.05 -12.38 5.26
C MET A 47 0.28 -13.18 6.55
N LYS A 48 1.22 -14.13 6.57
CA LYS A 48 1.56 -14.89 7.78
C LYS A 48 2.22 -14.02 8.83
N GLU A 49 3.10 -13.12 8.43
CA GLU A 49 3.76 -12.19 9.35
C GLU A 49 2.76 -11.21 9.95
N MET A 50 1.85 -10.70 9.13
CA MET A 50 0.71 -9.89 9.56
C MET A 50 -0.18 -10.67 10.54
N GLN A 51 -0.50 -11.94 10.25
CA GLN A 51 -1.23 -12.84 11.16
C GLN A 51 -0.59 -12.91 12.55
N VAL A 52 0.72 -13.09 12.59
CA VAL A 52 1.48 -13.17 13.84
C VAL A 52 1.50 -11.83 14.58
N TYR A 53 1.57 -10.70 13.87
CA TYR A 53 1.57 -9.36 14.47
C TYR A 53 0.26 -9.09 15.21
N PHE A 54 -0.88 -9.15 14.52
CA PHE A 54 -2.17 -8.83 15.13
C PHE A 54 -2.59 -9.85 16.20
N ALA A 55 -2.19 -11.13 16.09
CA ALA A 55 -2.42 -12.10 17.16
C ALA A 55 -1.72 -11.75 18.49
N LYS A 56 -0.67 -10.92 18.45
CA LYS A 56 0.07 -10.45 19.63
C LYS A 56 -0.43 -9.11 20.17
N GLN A 57 -1.15 -8.33 19.37
CA GLN A 57 -1.69 -7.04 19.78
C GLN A 57 -2.99 -7.29 20.56
N PRO A 58 -3.01 -7.09 21.90
CA PRO A 58 -4.26 -7.18 22.63
C PRO A 58 -5.23 -6.14 22.07
N VAL A 59 -6.49 -6.54 21.82
CA VAL A 59 -7.58 -5.57 21.61
C VAL A 59 -7.73 -4.82 22.93
N SER A 60 -7.07 -3.67 23.06
CA SER A 60 -7.15 -2.84 24.26
C SER A 60 -8.55 -2.24 24.35
N THR A 61 -9.38 -2.82 25.21
CA THR A 61 -10.68 -2.27 25.61
C THR A 61 -10.55 -1.07 26.55
N GLU A 62 -9.34 -0.75 26.99
CA GLU A 62 -9.04 0.41 27.84
C GLU A 62 -8.54 1.59 27.00
N VAL A 63 -9.45 2.21 26.25
CA VAL A 63 -9.26 3.61 25.88
C VAL A 63 -10.23 4.39 26.73
N ALA A 64 -9.74 4.84 27.87
CA ALA A 64 -10.44 5.82 28.66
C ALA A 64 -10.58 7.09 27.81
N ALA A 65 -11.73 7.22 27.16
CA ALA A 65 -12.26 8.45 26.56
C ALA A 65 -12.36 9.52 27.64
N ASN A 66 -11.22 10.06 28.04
CA ASN A 66 -11.14 11.19 28.93
C ASN A 66 -11.32 12.47 28.10
N TYR A 67 -11.77 13.53 28.76
CA TYR A 67 -12.09 14.81 28.12
C TYR A 67 -10.97 15.34 27.21
N ASN A 68 -9.70 15.14 27.58
CA ASN A 68 -8.55 15.64 26.81
C ASN A 68 -8.38 14.91 25.48
N THR A 69 -8.63 13.59 25.43
CA THR A 69 -8.61 12.81 24.17
C THR A 69 -9.67 13.32 23.22
N TRP A 70 -10.90 13.51 23.70
CA TRP A 70 -11.99 14.01 22.87
C TRP A 70 -11.70 15.42 22.32
N VAL A 71 -11.16 16.31 23.15
CA VAL A 71 -10.76 17.67 22.72
C VAL A 71 -9.70 17.58 21.62
N ARG A 72 -8.65 16.77 21.81
CA ARG A 72 -7.58 16.61 20.81
C ARG A 72 -8.08 16.04 19.49
N SER A 73 -8.93 15.02 19.53
CA SER A 73 -9.54 14.44 18.32
C SER A 73 -10.41 15.47 17.59
N ASN A 74 -11.12 16.34 18.33
CA ASN A 74 -11.94 17.39 17.75
C ASN A 74 -11.09 18.52 17.14
N GLU A 75 -9.99 18.92 17.77
CA GLU A 75 -9.02 19.88 17.21
C GLU A 75 -8.38 19.33 15.93
N LEU A 76 -7.92 18.08 15.95
CA LEU A 76 -7.41 17.39 14.77
C LEU A 76 -8.47 17.39 13.65
N ALA A 77 -9.71 17.02 13.96
CA ALA A 77 -10.79 16.96 12.99
C ALA A 77 -11.08 18.32 12.34
N GLU A 78 -11.01 19.41 13.11
CA GLU A 78 -11.15 20.77 12.59
C GLU A 78 -9.99 21.10 11.64
N GLN A 79 -8.75 20.85 12.07
CA GLN A 79 -7.55 21.14 11.28
C GLN A 79 -7.56 20.40 9.93
N LEU A 80 -7.86 19.09 9.93
CA LEU A 80 -7.92 18.29 8.69
C LEU A 80 -9.09 18.72 7.80
N TYR A 81 -10.22 19.13 8.39
CA TYR A 81 -11.36 19.66 7.64
C TYR A 81 -11.00 20.98 6.96
N GLU A 82 -10.38 21.92 7.68
CA GLU A 82 -9.98 23.21 7.13
C GLU A 82 -8.92 23.06 6.03
N ASP A 83 -7.87 22.28 6.30
CA ASP A 83 -6.78 22.03 5.36
C ASP A 83 -7.24 21.33 4.07
N SER A 84 -8.23 20.44 4.16
CA SER A 84 -8.84 19.81 2.98
C SER A 84 -9.88 20.67 2.26
N GLU A 85 -10.17 21.88 2.74
CA GLU A 85 -11.29 22.74 2.29
C GLU A 85 -12.66 22.02 2.41
N GLY A 86 -12.81 21.24 3.47
CA GLY A 86 -14.01 20.48 3.80
C GLY A 86 -14.22 19.21 2.98
N LYS A 87 -13.21 18.77 2.20
CA LYS A 87 -13.23 17.51 1.46
C LYS A 87 -13.11 16.31 2.42
N PHE A 88 -12.21 16.40 3.39
CA PHE A 88 -12.09 15.45 4.49
C PHE A 88 -13.05 15.84 5.62
N LYS A 89 -14.04 14.99 5.92
CA LYS A 89 -15.13 15.35 6.84
C LYS A 89 -14.67 15.34 8.30
N LYS A 90 -15.24 16.20 9.14
CA LYS A 90 -14.93 16.26 10.58
C LYS A 90 -15.15 14.92 11.28
N GLU A 91 -16.21 14.20 10.93
CA GLU A 91 -16.48 12.85 11.44
C GLU A 91 -15.38 11.83 11.07
N TRP A 92 -14.76 11.98 9.90
CA TRP A 92 -13.61 11.16 9.48
C TRP A 92 -12.36 11.53 10.28
N GLY A 93 -12.12 12.82 10.51
CA GLY A 93 -11.01 13.31 11.34
C GLY A 93 -11.13 12.90 12.80
N LEU A 94 -12.33 12.93 13.37
CA LEU A 94 -12.60 12.44 14.73
C LEU A 94 -12.26 10.95 14.82
N PHE A 95 -12.75 10.16 13.87
CA PHE A 95 -12.51 8.73 13.84
C PHE A 95 -11.03 8.38 13.65
N LEU A 96 -10.36 9.09 12.74
CA LEU A 96 -8.92 8.95 12.53
C LEU A 96 -8.12 9.26 13.80
N GLY A 97 -8.44 10.35 14.50
CA GLY A 97 -7.75 10.72 15.74
C GLY A 97 -7.81 9.65 16.81
N GLU A 98 -9.01 9.07 17.03
CA GLU A 98 -9.19 7.99 17.99
C GLU A 98 -8.41 6.72 17.60
N LEU A 99 -8.49 6.31 16.33
CA LEU A 99 -7.78 5.12 15.85
C LEU A 99 -6.26 5.28 15.85
N ALA A 100 -5.78 6.43 15.41
CA ALA A 100 -4.36 6.77 15.38
C ALA A 100 -3.76 6.72 16.79
N GLN A 101 -4.47 7.25 17.79
CA GLN A 101 -4.08 7.14 19.19
C GLN A 101 -4.04 5.68 19.69
N GLN A 102 -5.03 4.87 19.31
CA GLN A 102 -5.09 3.45 19.70
C GLN A 102 -3.96 2.61 19.14
N ARG A 103 -3.44 3.00 17.97
CA ARG A 103 -2.41 2.26 17.23
C ARG A 103 -1.02 2.90 17.30
N ASP A 104 -0.89 4.00 18.04
CA ASP A 104 0.34 4.80 18.13
C ASP A 104 0.90 5.15 16.73
N VAL A 105 0.00 5.57 15.85
CA VAL A 105 0.31 6.02 14.48
C VAL A 105 0.07 7.52 14.42
N ASP A 106 0.93 8.25 13.71
CA ASP A 106 0.70 9.67 13.47
C ASP A 106 -0.53 9.87 12.56
N PRO A 107 -1.61 10.55 13.01
CA PRO A 107 -2.78 10.80 12.19
C PRO A 107 -2.48 11.63 10.94
N PHE A 108 -1.45 12.48 10.94
CA PHE A 108 -1.11 13.30 9.78
C PHE A 108 -0.47 12.47 8.66
N ILE A 109 0.33 11.44 8.99
CA ILE A 109 0.83 10.47 8.02
C ILE A 109 -0.33 9.75 7.33
N VAL A 110 -1.35 9.32 8.09
CA VAL A 110 -2.52 8.63 7.53
C VAL A 110 -3.34 9.59 6.65
N TYR A 111 -3.54 10.82 7.10
CA TYR A 111 -4.26 11.84 6.33
C TYR A 111 -3.56 12.17 5.00
N GLU A 112 -2.24 12.38 5.02
CA GLU A 112 -1.45 12.67 3.83
C GLU A 112 -1.33 11.46 2.90
N LEU A 113 -1.34 10.23 3.44
CA LEU A 113 -1.50 9.02 2.64
C LEU A 113 -2.83 9.03 1.86
N LEU A 114 -3.96 9.22 2.55
CA LEU A 114 -5.28 9.24 1.91
C LEU A 114 -5.41 10.39 0.90
N ARG A 115 -4.77 11.53 1.20
CA ARG A 115 -4.65 12.66 0.28
C ARG A 115 -3.91 12.24 -0.99
N THR A 116 -2.75 11.60 -0.85
CA THR A 116 -1.89 11.18 -1.96
C THR A 116 -2.61 10.17 -2.84
N GLU A 117 -3.23 9.15 -2.23
CA GLU A 117 -3.97 8.10 -2.91
C GLU A 117 -5.17 8.62 -3.71
N THR A 118 -5.81 9.69 -3.24
CA THR A 118 -7.01 10.27 -3.89
C THR A 118 -6.72 11.50 -4.73
N GLY A 119 -5.45 11.94 -4.83
CA GLY A 119 -5.06 13.19 -5.46
C GLY A 119 -5.74 14.42 -4.83
N GLY A 120 -5.83 14.43 -3.50
CA GLY A 120 -6.38 15.51 -2.68
C GLY A 120 -7.90 15.64 -2.67
N ARG A 121 -8.62 14.70 -3.29
CA ARG A 121 -10.08 14.75 -3.37
C ARG A 121 -10.77 14.08 -2.19
N PHE A 122 -10.11 13.13 -1.52
CA PHE A 122 -10.71 12.27 -0.51
C PHE A 122 -12.02 11.64 -1.00
N ASP A 123 -12.05 11.23 -2.27
CA ASP A 123 -13.22 10.63 -2.90
C ASP A 123 -13.34 9.17 -2.43
N PRO A 124 -14.38 8.80 -1.67
CA PRO A 124 -14.56 7.42 -1.23
C PRO A 124 -14.79 6.46 -2.37
N ASN A 125 -15.24 6.94 -3.53
CA ASN A 125 -15.48 6.13 -4.72
C ASN A 125 -14.28 6.09 -5.67
N ALA A 126 -13.11 6.55 -5.23
CA ALA A 126 -11.91 6.53 -6.06
C ALA A 126 -11.57 5.11 -6.52
N VAL A 127 -11.38 4.96 -7.84
CA VAL A 127 -10.89 3.72 -8.46
C VAL A 127 -9.60 4.05 -9.18
N GLY A 128 -8.52 3.38 -8.78
CA GLY A 128 -7.20 3.53 -9.36
C GLY A 128 -7.12 2.98 -10.78
N PRO A 129 -6.03 3.27 -11.50
CA PRO A 129 -5.80 2.71 -12.83
C PRO A 129 -5.73 1.18 -12.79
N GLU A 130 -6.05 0.54 -13.92
CA GLU A 130 -5.90 -0.91 -14.04
C GLU A 130 -4.41 -1.29 -14.03
N THR A 131 -4.04 -2.22 -13.15
CA THR A 131 -2.70 -2.80 -13.08
C THR A 131 -2.76 -4.29 -13.43
N ARG A 132 -1.60 -4.97 -13.49
CA ARG A 132 -1.56 -6.43 -13.63
C ARG A 132 -2.26 -7.19 -12.50
N TYR A 133 -2.55 -6.51 -11.38
CA TYR A 133 -3.22 -7.06 -10.21
C TYR A 133 -4.70 -6.61 -10.10
N GLY A 134 -5.20 -5.85 -11.08
CA GLY A 134 -6.52 -5.22 -11.05
C GLY A 134 -6.47 -3.77 -10.62
N HIS A 135 -7.59 -3.26 -10.12
CA HIS A 135 -7.73 -1.88 -9.64
C HIS A 135 -7.56 -1.78 -8.13
N ALA A 136 -7.18 -0.58 -7.69
CA ALA A 136 -7.22 -0.13 -6.32
C ALA A 136 -8.53 0.63 -6.05
N TYR A 137 -9.08 0.53 -4.83
CA TYR A 137 -10.41 1.04 -4.49
C TYR A 137 -10.42 1.85 -3.19
N GLY A 138 -11.29 2.86 -3.14
CA GLY A 138 -11.52 3.65 -1.94
C GLY A 138 -10.47 4.71 -1.70
N MET A 139 -10.59 5.42 -0.57
CA MET A 139 -9.64 6.48 -0.22
C MET A 139 -8.23 5.93 0.06
N GLY A 140 -8.12 4.70 0.55
CA GLY A 140 -6.84 4.04 0.82
C GLY A 140 -6.27 3.24 -0.36
N GLN A 141 -6.96 3.24 -1.51
CA GLN A 141 -6.55 2.56 -2.74
C GLN A 141 -6.17 1.08 -2.52
N PHE A 142 -7.07 0.33 -1.86
CA PHE A 142 -6.85 -1.08 -1.55
C PHE A 142 -7.13 -1.99 -2.75
N MET A 143 -6.30 -3.02 -2.90
CA MET A 143 -6.46 -4.05 -3.93
C MET A 143 -7.36 -5.18 -3.41
N LYS A 144 -8.28 -5.68 -4.26
CA LYS A 144 -9.23 -6.75 -3.87
C LYS A 144 -8.56 -8.07 -3.48
N ASN A 145 -7.35 -8.34 -3.96
CA ASN A 145 -6.62 -9.55 -3.59
C ASN A 145 -5.98 -9.49 -2.20
N THR A 146 -5.75 -8.30 -1.65
CA THR A 146 -5.12 -8.10 -0.33
C THR A 146 -6.11 -7.65 0.73
N ALA A 147 -7.12 -6.85 0.36
CA ALA A 147 -8.10 -6.29 1.28
C ALA A 147 -8.85 -7.31 2.16
N PRO A 148 -9.28 -8.50 1.67
CA PRO A 148 -9.93 -9.49 2.52
C PRO A 148 -9.06 -9.92 3.72
N TRP A 149 -7.75 -10.07 3.47
CA TRP A 149 -6.80 -10.47 4.50
C TRP A 149 -6.53 -9.34 5.47
N MET A 150 -6.36 -8.12 4.97
CA MET A 150 -6.18 -6.94 5.82
C MET A 150 -7.39 -6.75 6.75
N ALA A 151 -8.61 -6.96 6.22
CA ALA A 151 -9.86 -6.86 6.96
C ALA A 151 -9.96 -7.92 8.07
N GLU A 152 -9.73 -9.20 7.71
CA GLU A 152 -9.72 -10.30 8.69
C GLU A 152 -8.74 -10.00 9.83
N MET A 153 -7.55 -9.48 9.50
CA MET A 153 -6.53 -9.16 10.48
C MET A 153 -6.86 -7.97 11.37
N ALA A 154 -7.55 -6.97 10.81
CA ALA A 154 -8.10 -5.84 11.56
C ALA A 154 -9.33 -6.23 12.42
N GLY A 155 -9.80 -7.48 12.36
CA GLY A 155 -11.02 -7.93 13.02
C GLY A 155 -12.29 -7.32 12.40
N LEU A 156 -12.21 -6.94 11.12
CA LEU A 156 -13.29 -6.31 10.36
C LEU A 156 -13.97 -7.31 9.42
N PRO A 157 -15.28 -7.16 9.16
CA PRO A 157 -15.93 -7.86 8.07
C PRO A 157 -15.36 -7.39 6.73
N TYR A 158 -15.44 -8.26 5.71
CA TYR A 158 -15.06 -7.90 4.35
C TYR A 158 -16.23 -8.13 3.39
N GLU A 159 -16.60 -7.06 2.70
CA GLU A 159 -17.44 -7.04 1.49
C GLU A 159 -16.78 -6.01 0.55
N GLU A 160 -16.81 -6.24 -0.76
CA GLU A 160 -16.08 -5.36 -1.71
C GLU A 160 -16.56 -3.91 -1.62
N GLU A 161 -17.85 -3.72 -1.32
CA GLU A 161 -18.51 -2.43 -1.16
C GLU A 161 -17.96 -1.62 0.02
N LEU A 162 -17.46 -2.30 1.07
CA LEU A 162 -16.87 -1.64 2.24
C LEU A 162 -15.57 -0.90 1.88
N LEU A 163 -14.89 -1.25 0.79
CA LEU A 163 -13.73 -0.49 0.32
C LEU A 163 -14.09 0.96 -0.03
N PHE A 164 -15.35 1.24 -0.36
CA PHE A 164 -15.83 2.59 -0.64
C PHE A 164 -16.40 3.29 0.61
N ASP A 165 -16.45 2.61 1.76
CA ASP A 165 -16.80 3.25 3.03
C ASP A 165 -15.61 4.05 3.56
N PRO A 166 -15.79 5.36 3.87
CA PRO A 166 -14.69 6.20 4.31
C PRO A 166 -14.08 5.77 5.66
N LEU A 167 -14.91 5.35 6.61
CA LEU A 167 -14.45 4.94 7.93
C LEU A 167 -13.70 3.61 7.84
N TYR A 168 -14.22 2.68 7.04
CA TYR A 168 -13.53 1.43 6.73
C TYR A 168 -12.18 1.67 6.07
N SER A 169 -12.12 2.57 5.07
CA SER A 169 -10.87 2.95 4.41
C SER A 169 -9.84 3.52 5.39
N ILE A 170 -10.27 4.41 6.29
CA ILE A 170 -9.42 5.00 7.32
C ILE A 170 -8.91 3.93 8.27
N GLN A 171 -9.80 3.09 8.81
CA GLN A 171 -9.42 2.04 9.74
C GLN A 171 -8.43 1.07 9.13
N LEU A 172 -8.70 0.59 7.92
CA LEU A 172 -7.82 -0.35 7.23
C LEU A 172 -6.44 0.28 6.93
N SER A 173 -6.39 1.58 6.62
CA SER A 173 -5.14 2.32 6.40
C SER A 173 -4.32 2.41 7.68
N VAL A 174 -4.96 2.78 8.81
CA VAL A 174 -4.30 2.88 10.13
C VAL A 174 -3.74 1.52 10.54
N GLU A 175 -4.55 0.46 10.43
CA GLU A 175 -4.13 -0.89 10.84
C GLU A 175 -2.96 -1.39 9.98
N TYR A 176 -3.00 -1.14 8.67
CA TYR A 176 -1.91 -1.56 7.79
C TYR A 176 -0.64 -0.76 8.01
N LEU A 177 -0.73 0.56 8.16
CA LEU A 177 0.43 1.40 8.49
C LEU A 177 1.02 1.04 9.85
N SER A 178 0.20 0.76 10.86
CA SER A 178 0.67 0.29 12.17
C SER A 178 1.48 -1.00 12.04
N TYR A 179 1.00 -1.96 11.26
CA TYR A 179 1.73 -3.19 10.96
C TYR A 179 3.06 -2.92 10.25
N LEU A 180 3.05 -2.13 9.16
CA LEU A 180 4.25 -1.84 8.38
C LEU A 180 5.29 -1.08 9.22
N TYR A 181 4.86 -0.09 9.98
CA TYR A 181 5.75 0.65 10.87
C TYR A 181 6.31 -0.23 11.99
N SER A 182 5.50 -1.07 12.62
CA SER A 182 6.02 -2.03 13.61
C SER A 182 7.02 -3.03 13.01
N LYS A 183 6.89 -3.35 11.72
CA LYS A 183 7.80 -4.26 11.03
C LYS A 183 9.15 -3.61 10.73
N TYR A 184 9.14 -2.36 10.24
CA TYR A 184 10.34 -1.71 9.72
C TYR A 184 10.94 -0.65 10.64
N GLU A 185 10.18 -0.16 11.61
CA GLU A 185 10.54 0.95 12.52
C GLU A 185 11.06 2.19 11.76
N ASN A 186 10.57 2.39 10.53
CA ASN A 186 11.02 3.45 9.63
C ASN A 186 9.90 3.79 8.64
N TRP A 187 9.52 5.06 8.57
CA TRP A 187 8.43 5.52 7.72
C TRP A 187 8.73 5.44 6.22
N ASP A 188 9.98 5.63 5.79
CA ASP A 188 10.35 5.44 4.38
C ASP A 188 10.07 4.01 3.92
N HIS A 189 10.41 3.03 4.76
CA HIS A 189 10.13 1.62 4.48
C HIS A 189 8.63 1.35 4.54
N ALA A 190 7.93 1.82 5.58
CA ALA A 190 6.51 1.56 5.74
C ALA A 190 5.67 2.15 4.59
N LEU A 191 5.87 3.42 4.25
CA LEU A 191 5.12 4.10 3.19
C LEU A 191 5.48 3.56 1.81
N THR A 192 6.75 3.27 1.55
CA THR A 192 7.15 2.66 0.28
C THR A 192 6.59 1.24 0.13
N ALA A 193 6.54 0.46 1.22
CA ALA A 193 5.88 -0.84 1.23
C ALA A 193 4.36 -0.74 1.08
N TYR A 194 3.71 0.29 1.64
CA TYR A 194 2.28 0.51 1.45
C TYR A 194 1.96 0.67 -0.03
N HIS A 195 2.67 1.57 -0.70
CA HIS A 195 2.44 1.91 -2.10
C HIS A 195 2.82 0.78 -3.08
N ARG A 196 3.87 0.00 -2.78
CA ARG A 196 4.46 -0.95 -3.75
C ARG A 196 4.40 -2.42 -3.32
N GLY A 197 3.84 -2.71 -2.15
CA GLY A 197 4.01 -3.99 -1.47
C GLY A 197 5.41 -4.16 -0.88
N MET A 198 5.58 -5.11 0.04
CA MET A 198 6.88 -5.33 0.70
C MET A 198 7.93 -5.86 -0.28
N TYR A 199 7.54 -6.73 -1.21
CA TYR A 199 8.43 -7.10 -2.32
C TYR A 199 8.83 -5.91 -3.21
N GLY A 200 7.89 -4.99 -3.46
CA GLY A 200 8.18 -3.78 -4.22
C GLY A 200 9.14 -2.84 -3.50
N LEU A 201 9.07 -2.77 -2.17
CA LEU A 201 10.05 -2.09 -1.32
C LEU A 201 11.45 -2.71 -1.49
N GLU A 202 11.59 -4.03 -1.34
CA GLU A 202 12.90 -4.70 -1.47
C GLU A 202 13.53 -4.44 -2.84
N LYS A 203 12.72 -4.51 -3.90
CA LYS A 203 13.17 -4.16 -5.25
C LYS A 203 13.60 -2.69 -5.35
N TYR A 204 12.83 -1.78 -4.77
CA TYR A 204 13.15 -0.36 -4.76
C TYR A 204 14.48 -0.08 -4.04
N ILE A 205 14.71 -0.70 -2.88
CA ILE A 205 15.97 -0.59 -2.13
C ILE A 205 17.14 -1.18 -2.93
N ALA A 206 16.95 -2.34 -3.57
CA ALA A 206 18.00 -2.95 -4.39
C ALA A 206 18.44 -2.06 -5.57
N GLU A 207 17.51 -1.29 -6.14
CA GLU A 207 17.75 -0.39 -7.27
C GLU A 207 18.34 0.98 -6.84
N ASN A 208 17.90 1.53 -5.70
CA ASN A 208 18.21 2.91 -5.29
C ASN A 208 19.16 3.00 -4.08
N GLY A 209 19.32 1.93 -3.31
CA GLY A 209 20.13 1.89 -2.09
C GLY A 209 19.46 2.46 -0.84
N HIS A 210 18.20 2.89 -0.92
CA HIS A 210 17.40 3.45 0.18
C HIS A 210 15.90 3.20 -0.04
N ALA A 211 15.08 3.46 0.99
CA ALA A 211 13.62 3.34 0.94
C ALA A 211 12.88 4.67 0.70
N GLU A 212 13.59 5.80 0.67
CA GLU A 212 13.03 7.16 0.48
C GLU A 212 12.43 7.34 -0.93
N SER A 213 11.28 6.74 -1.18
CA SER A 213 10.55 6.95 -2.44
C SER A 213 9.84 8.29 -2.43
N TRP A 214 9.54 8.84 -3.62
CA TRP A 214 8.79 10.11 -3.73
C TRP A 214 7.51 10.10 -2.88
N TYR A 215 6.84 8.95 -2.83
CA TYR A 215 5.61 8.74 -2.08
C TYR A 215 5.85 8.86 -0.57
N ALA A 216 6.91 8.23 -0.06
CA ALA A 216 7.25 8.28 1.35
C ALA A 216 7.73 9.68 1.78
N VAL A 217 8.57 10.32 0.97
CA VAL A 217 9.11 11.65 1.25
C VAL A 217 7.99 12.69 1.26
N GLU A 218 7.13 12.71 0.24
CA GLU A 218 6.05 13.69 0.13
C GLU A 218 5.06 13.60 1.29
N ILE A 219 4.66 12.39 1.69
CA ILE A 219 3.74 12.18 2.82
C ILE A 219 4.36 12.67 4.12
N GLN A 220 5.62 12.34 4.40
CA GLN A 220 6.30 12.78 5.63
C GLN A 220 6.48 14.30 5.66
N GLU A 221 6.98 14.90 4.57
CA GLU A 221 7.18 16.36 4.48
C GLU A 221 5.86 17.13 4.64
N ASN A 222 4.75 16.60 4.12
CA ASN A 222 3.44 17.23 4.31
C ASN A 222 2.90 17.03 5.72
N ALA A 223 3.10 15.85 6.33
CA ALA A 223 2.69 15.59 7.70
C ALA A 223 3.42 16.51 8.70
N GLU A 224 4.72 16.71 8.53
CA GLU A 224 5.53 17.62 9.38
C GLU A 224 5.04 19.08 9.36
N LYS A 225 4.36 19.52 8.29
CA LYS A 225 3.79 20.88 8.23
C LYS A 225 2.70 21.09 9.28
N PHE A 226 1.96 20.04 9.65
CA PHE A 226 0.95 20.12 10.69
C PHE A 226 1.59 20.28 12.08
N GLU A 227 2.77 19.68 12.31
CA GLU A 227 3.56 19.88 13.53
C GLU A 227 4.15 21.29 13.62
N TRP A 228 4.63 21.85 12.50
CA TRP A 228 5.16 23.21 12.45
C TRP A 228 4.09 24.27 12.76
N VAL A 229 2.86 24.08 12.25
CA VAL A 229 1.73 24.99 12.50
C VAL A 229 1.32 25.02 13.98
N ALA A 230 1.44 23.90 14.71
CA ALA A 230 1.08 23.84 16.12
C ALA A 230 2.03 24.62 17.06
N TYR A 231 3.27 24.89 16.63
CA TYR A 231 4.28 25.58 17.45
C TYR A 231 4.58 27.02 17.01
N ASN A 232 3.97 27.52 15.92
CA ASN A 232 4.29 28.85 15.40
C ASN A 232 3.03 29.54 14.82
N PRO A 233 2.14 30.08 15.68
CA PRO A 233 0.92 30.78 15.29
C PRO A 233 1.16 32.15 14.64
#